data_AF-A0A6J6D8W8-F1
#
_entry.id   AF-A0A6J6D8W8-F1
#
_cell.length_a   1.000
_cell.length_b   1.000
_cell.length_c   1.000
_cell.angle_alpha   90.00
_cell.angle_beta   90.00
_cell.angle_gamma   90.00
#
_symmetry.space_group_name_H-M   'P 1'
#
loop_
_entity.id
_entity.type
_entity.pdbx_description
1 polymer ?
#
loop_
_entity_poly.entity_id
_entity_poly.type
_entity_poly.pdbx_seq_one_letter_code
_entity_poly.pdbx_strand_id
1 'polypeptide(L)'
;MLLVGVAQLGGMGAAVIDLPDRGGLIAVFLAAAAEAAAIGAAWRSTAAVAVSPALACTGWLVYADEALSGDPNWFTVPIGLTFLITSGGVRWVRDRRGDPATTLAGTDVATLEIAGAALMVAAATVQTMLGDLAYSLLVLAAGIGFVVWATIGRVRRRLAIGVVVILLAVALLLGVPLVRAVPTMSGPALWVTVAVIGLLVIVLATSLEQGRRRVERLGQAWREMTAGWE
;
A
#
# COMPACT_ATOMS: atom_id res chain seq x y z
N MET A 1 -17.35 -3.39 23.27
CA MET A 1 -17.80 -2.25 22.43
C MET A 1 -17.03 -2.15 21.11
N LEU A 2 -15.69 -2.26 21.07
CA LEU A 2 -14.91 -2.25 19.82
C LEU A 2 -15.33 -3.34 18.79
N LEU A 3 -15.63 -4.57 19.24
CA LEU A 3 -16.10 -5.65 18.36
C LEU A 3 -17.48 -5.41 17.74
N VAL A 4 -18.35 -4.63 18.42
CA VAL A 4 -19.66 -4.24 17.88
C VAL A 4 -19.50 -3.16 16.80
N GLY A 5 -18.54 -2.24 16.97
CA GLY A 5 -18.21 -1.23 15.96
C GLY A 5 -17.61 -1.83 14.68
N VAL A 6 -16.73 -2.82 14.79
CA VAL A 6 -16.15 -3.51 13.62
C VAL A 6 -17.20 -4.36 12.89
N ALA A 7 -18.09 -5.03 13.63
CA ALA A 7 -19.19 -5.79 13.03
C ALA A 7 -20.24 -4.89 12.34
N GLN A 8 -20.50 -3.69 12.88
CA GLN A 8 -21.40 -2.72 12.23
C GLN A 8 -20.77 -2.04 11.01
N LEU A 9 -19.44 -1.84 10.99
CA LEU A 9 -18.71 -1.38 9.80
C LEU A 9 -18.74 -2.43 8.66
N GLY A 10 -18.59 -3.72 9.00
CA GLY A 10 -18.75 -4.81 8.04
C GLY A 10 -20.20 -4.95 7.53
N GLY A 11 -21.19 -4.74 8.39
CA GLY A 11 -22.62 -4.76 8.04
C GLY A 11 -23.08 -3.57 7.19
N MET A 12 -22.53 -2.38 7.42
CA MET A 12 -22.75 -1.22 6.55
C MET A 12 -22.11 -1.41 5.17
N GLY A 13 -20.96 -2.06 5.09
CA GLY A 13 -20.33 -2.41 3.81
C GLY A 13 -21.22 -3.28 2.91
N ALA A 14 -22.02 -4.18 3.50
CA ALA A 14 -22.97 -5.01 2.77
C ALA A 14 -24.25 -4.25 2.34
N ALA A 15 -24.70 -3.26 3.11
CA ALA A 15 -25.85 -2.42 2.77
C ALA A 15 -25.55 -1.34 1.72
N VAL A 16 -24.26 -1.01 1.51
CA VAL A 16 -23.78 0.00 0.54
C VAL A 16 -23.73 -0.52 -0.89
N ILE A 17 -23.74 -1.85 -1.09
CA ILE A 17 -23.69 -2.50 -2.40
C ILE A 17 -24.94 -2.16 -3.26
N ASP A 18 -26.01 -1.60 -2.68
CA ASP A 18 -27.22 -1.23 -3.42
C ASP A 18 -27.34 0.26 -3.78
N LEU A 19 -26.35 1.12 -3.44
CA LEU A 19 -26.45 2.55 -3.78
C LEU A 19 -26.02 2.85 -5.24
N PRO A 20 -26.77 3.71 -5.96
CA PRO A 20 -26.51 4.05 -7.37
C PRO A 20 -25.36 5.04 -7.60
N ASP A 21 -24.87 5.73 -6.56
CA ASP A 21 -23.73 6.66 -6.63
C ASP A 21 -22.88 6.52 -5.37
N ARG A 22 -21.77 5.76 -5.43
CA ARG A 22 -20.97 5.39 -4.25
C ARG A 22 -19.65 6.16 -4.15
N GLY A 23 -19.34 7.02 -5.11
CA GLY A 23 -18.19 7.92 -5.07
C GLY A 23 -18.18 8.84 -3.85
N GLY A 24 -19.36 9.33 -3.44
CA GLY A 24 -19.53 10.12 -2.22
C GLY A 24 -19.25 9.34 -0.94
N LEU A 25 -19.63 8.06 -0.88
CA LEU A 25 -19.36 7.19 0.27
C LEU A 25 -17.88 6.87 0.39
N ILE A 26 -17.22 6.58 -0.73
CA ILE A 26 -15.76 6.40 -0.78
C ILE A 26 -15.09 7.63 -0.19
N ALA A 27 -15.43 8.83 -0.67
CA ALA A 27 -14.88 10.09 -0.18
C ALA A 27 -15.11 10.32 1.31
N VAL A 28 -16.28 9.98 1.85
CA VAL A 28 -16.58 10.12 3.29
C VAL A 28 -15.74 9.18 4.14
N PHE A 29 -15.63 7.89 3.79
CA PHE A 29 -14.79 6.95 4.54
C PHE A 29 -13.32 7.36 4.54
N LEU A 30 -12.87 7.80 3.39
CA LEU A 30 -11.53 8.28 3.12
C LEU A 30 -11.22 9.59 3.88
N ALA A 31 -12.13 10.55 3.90
CA ALA A 31 -12.01 11.77 4.70
C ALA A 31 -12.02 11.46 6.20
N ALA A 32 -12.96 10.62 6.67
CA ALA A 32 -13.02 10.19 8.07
C ALA A 32 -11.74 9.46 8.50
N ALA A 33 -11.13 8.68 7.61
CA ALA A 33 -9.85 8.03 7.87
C ALA A 33 -8.71 9.04 8.04
N ALA A 34 -8.66 10.08 7.19
CA ALA A 34 -7.69 11.17 7.28
C ALA A 34 -7.89 11.99 8.57
N GLU A 35 -9.13 12.32 8.91
CA GLU A 35 -9.47 13.01 10.15
C GLU A 35 -9.12 12.18 11.38
N ALA A 36 -9.44 10.88 11.39
CA ALA A 36 -9.08 9.98 12.47
C ALA A 36 -7.55 9.88 12.66
N ALA A 37 -6.77 9.87 11.57
CA ALA A 37 -5.31 9.92 11.63
C ALA A 37 -4.82 11.26 12.21
N ALA A 38 -5.38 12.38 11.75
CA ALA A 38 -5.01 13.72 12.22
C ALA A 38 -5.36 13.93 13.70
N ILE A 39 -6.57 13.55 14.12
CA ILE A 39 -7.02 13.59 15.52
C ILE A 39 -6.18 12.63 16.36
N GLY A 40 -5.93 11.42 15.87
CA GLY A 40 -5.07 10.45 16.53
C GLY A 40 -3.66 11.00 16.77
N ALA A 41 -3.09 11.68 15.78
CA ALA A 41 -1.79 12.34 15.88
C ALA A 41 -1.80 13.56 16.80
N ALA A 42 -2.81 14.42 16.70
CA ALA A 42 -2.93 15.66 17.48
C ALA A 42 -3.23 15.39 18.96
N TRP A 43 -4.15 14.46 19.24
CA TRP A 43 -4.64 14.14 20.58
C TRP A 43 -3.96 12.90 21.17
N ARG A 44 -3.05 12.26 20.42
CA ARG A 44 -2.28 11.07 20.86
C ARG A 44 -3.16 9.89 21.21
N SER A 45 -4.26 9.73 20.47
CA SER A 45 -5.21 8.64 20.67
C SER A 45 -4.85 7.44 19.79
N THR A 46 -4.29 6.38 20.38
CA THR A 46 -4.03 5.10 19.69
C THR A 46 -5.30 4.51 19.10
N ALA A 47 -6.46 4.70 19.75
CA ALA A 47 -7.73 4.23 19.22
C ALA A 47 -8.09 4.91 17.88
N ALA A 48 -7.90 6.22 17.77
CA ALA A 48 -8.16 6.95 16.53
C ALA A 48 -7.17 6.58 15.41
N VAL A 49 -5.88 6.38 15.75
CA VAL A 49 -4.88 5.90 14.78
C VAL A 49 -5.15 4.47 14.34
N ALA A 50 -5.64 3.59 15.22
CA ALA A 50 -5.96 2.20 14.87
C ALA A 50 -7.21 2.09 13.98
N VAL A 51 -8.21 2.95 14.18
CA VAL A 51 -9.44 2.97 13.38
C VAL A 51 -9.21 3.57 11.99
N SER A 52 -8.28 4.51 11.84
CA SER A 52 -8.01 5.19 10.58
C SER A 52 -7.69 4.24 9.41
N PRO A 53 -6.75 3.27 9.51
CA PRO A 53 -6.53 2.27 8.47
C PRO A 53 -7.76 1.43 8.16
N ALA A 54 -8.56 1.07 9.18
CA ALA A 54 -9.78 0.29 8.97
C ALA A 54 -10.80 1.06 8.12
N LEU A 55 -10.99 2.36 8.40
CA LEU A 55 -11.85 3.24 7.61
C LEU A 55 -11.34 3.42 6.17
N ALA A 56 -10.02 3.55 6.00
CA ALA A 56 -9.43 3.63 4.68
C ALA A 56 -9.58 2.31 3.90
N CYS A 57 -9.45 1.16 4.58
CA CYS A 57 -9.70 -0.15 3.99
C CYS A 57 -11.16 -0.33 3.59
N THR A 58 -12.13 0.14 4.39
CA THR A 58 -13.54 0.08 4.00
C THR A 58 -13.82 0.95 2.78
N GLY A 59 -13.26 2.17 2.73
CA GLY A 59 -13.34 3.01 1.52
C GLY A 59 -12.69 2.34 0.30
N TRP A 60 -11.57 1.66 0.50
CA TRP A 60 -10.88 0.93 -0.56
C TRP A 60 -11.66 -0.29 -1.07
N LEU A 61 -12.36 -1.03 -0.19
CA LEU A 61 -13.19 -2.17 -0.60
C LEU A 61 -14.39 -1.72 -1.45
N VAL A 62 -15.03 -0.60 -1.10
CA VAL A 62 -16.10 0.01 -1.91
C VAL A 62 -15.54 0.51 -3.25
N TYR A 63 -14.34 1.09 -3.23
CA TYR A 63 -13.61 1.49 -4.44
C TYR A 63 -13.24 0.31 -5.35
N ALA A 64 -12.77 -0.80 -4.80
CA ALA A 64 -12.31 -1.95 -5.59
C ALA A 64 -13.45 -2.54 -6.45
N ASP A 65 -14.70 -2.49 -5.96
CA ASP A 65 -15.89 -2.87 -6.70
C ASP A 65 -16.15 -1.92 -7.89
N GLU A 66 -16.07 -0.60 -7.67
CA GLU A 66 -16.23 0.41 -8.75
C GLU A 66 -15.08 0.38 -9.76
N ALA A 67 -13.84 0.18 -9.30
CA ALA A 67 -12.67 0.16 -10.17
C ALA A 67 -12.69 -1.06 -11.11
N LEU A 68 -13.27 -2.18 -10.68
CA LEU A 68 -13.54 -3.34 -11.55
C LEU A 68 -14.63 -3.07 -12.59
N SER A 69 -15.50 -2.08 -12.34
CA SER A 69 -16.51 -1.61 -13.30
C SER A 69 -15.98 -0.56 -14.31
N GLY A 70 -14.72 -0.15 -14.18
CA GLY A 70 -14.01 0.68 -15.16
C GLY A 70 -13.79 2.15 -14.78
N ASP A 71 -14.20 2.58 -13.58
CA ASP A 71 -14.01 3.97 -13.11
C ASP A 71 -13.09 4.07 -11.88
N PRO A 72 -11.76 4.10 -12.07
CA PRO A 72 -10.81 4.13 -10.96
C PRO A 72 -10.72 5.54 -10.31
N ASN A 73 -11.43 5.72 -9.21
CA ASN A 73 -11.30 6.80 -8.24
C ASN A 73 -9.86 7.05 -7.70
N TRP A 74 -9.41 8.30 -7.81
CA TRP A 74 -8.07 8.76 -7.40
C TRP A 74 -7.98 9.31 -5.96
N PHE A 75 -9.08 9.37 -5.21
CA PHE A 75 -9.09 9.89 -3.83
C PHE A 75 -8.19 9.10 -2.86
N THR A 76 -7.81 7.85 -3.20
CA THR A 76 -6.87 7.08 -2.37
C THR A 76 -5.48 7.72 -2.31
N VAL A 77 -5.06 8.44 -3.36
CA VAL A 77 -3.73 9.08 -3.43
C VAL A 77 -3.54 10.21 -2.42
N PRO A 78 -4.38 11.27 -2.40
CA PRO A 78 -4.23 12.37 -1.44
C PRO A 78 -4.36 11.89 0.02
N ILE A 79 -5.09 10.80 0.26
CA ILE A 79 -5.30 10.27 1.62
C ILE A 79 -4.15 9.39 2.06
N GLY A 80 -3.64 8.57 1.15
CA GLY A 80 -2.37 7.88 1.35
C GLY A 80 -1.29 8.88 1.73
N LEU A 81 -1.18 9.98 0.97
CA LEU A 81 -0.25 11.07 1.22
C LEU A 81 -0.50 11.75 2.58
N THR A 82 -1.76 11.92 3.01
CA THR A 82 -2.09 12.46 4.33
C THR A 82 -1.60 11.56 5.47
N PHE A 83 -1.69 10.23 5.34
CA PHE A 83 -1.17 9.30 6.34
C PHE A 83 0.37 9.36 6.41
N LEU A 84 1.01 9.48 5.25
CA LEU A 84 2.47 9.61 5.15
C LEU A 84 2.98 10.92 5.75
N ILE A 85 2.29 12.05 5.50
CA ILE A 85 2.62 13.34 6.12
C ILE A 85 2.42 13.25 7.64
N THR A 86 1.29 12.72 8.09
CA THR A 86 0.96 12.59 9.52
C THR A 86 2.01 11.75 10.25
N SER A 87 2.35 10.58 9.73
CA SER A 87 3.38 9.69 10.31
C SER A 87 4.78 10.33 10.29
N GLY A 88 5.13 11.05 9.23
CA GLY A 88 6.35 11.85 9.15
C GLY A 88 6.42 12.96 10.19
N GLY A 89 5.31 13.70 10.37
CA GLY A 89 5.19 14.76 11.36
C GLY A 89 5.32 14.25 12.79
N VAL A 90 4.67 13.13 13.13
CA VAL A 90 4.76 12.50 14.45
C VAL A 90 6.22 12.10 14.75
N ARG A 91 6.92 11.47 13.80
CA ARG A 91 8.35 11.15 13.95
C ARG A 91 9.21 12.39 14.15
N TRP A 92 9.03 13.40 13.32
CA TRP A 92 9.80 14.65 13.41
C TRP A 92 9.63 15.34 14.76
N VAL A 93 8.40 15.36 15.30
CA VAL A 93 8.13 15.90 16.65
C VAL A 93 8.83 15.05 17.71
N ARG A 94 8.80 13.71 17.59
CA ARG A 94 9.47 12.79 18.51
C ARG A 94 10.98 13.03 18.55
N ASP A 95 11.61 13.08 17.38
CA ASP A 95 13.06 13.24 17.25
C ASP A 95 13.54 14.60 17.79
N ARG A 96 12.68 15.64 17.73
CA ARG A 96 12.98 16.97 18.29
C ARG A 96 12.68 17.14 19.77
N ARG A 97 11.65 16.47 20.29
CA ARG A 97 11.18 16.67 21.68
C ARG A 97 11.68 15.62 22.66
N GLY A 98 12.29 14.53 22.17
CA GLY A 98 13.07 13.58 22.98
C GLY A 98 12.29 12.76 24.00
N ASP A 99 10.97 12.99 24.16
CA ASP A 99 10.18 12.33 25.19
C ASP A 99 9.28 11.21 24.59
N PRO A 100 9.69 9.94 24.74
CA PRO A 100 8.93 8.80 24.27
C PRO A 100 7.61 8.62 25.02
N ALA A 101 7.44 9.19 26.22
CA ALA A 101 6.19 9.08 26.99
C ALA A 101 5.07 9.97 26.44
N THR A 102 5.41 10.97 25.61
CA THR A 102 4.44 11.95 25.09
C THR A 102 4.20 11.81 23.58
N THR A 103 4.61 10.70 22.96
CA THR A 103 4.48 10.45 21.52
C THR A 103 3.80 9.10 21.23
N LEU A 104 3.13 9.01 20.08
CA LEU A 104 2.48 7.78 19.61
C LEU A 104 3.49 6.63 19.51
N ALA A 105 3.00 5.41 19.75
CA ALA A 105 3.83 4.21 19.66
C ALA A 105 4.39 4.03 18.24
N GLY A 106 5.62 3.52 18.15
CA GLY A 106 6.29 3.29 16.86
C GLY A 106 5.54 2.33 15.93
N THR A 107 4.73 1.42 16.50
CA THR A 107 3.83 0.52 15.79
C THR A 107 2.68 1.26 15.11
N ASP A 108 2.08 2.25 15.78
CA ASP A 108 0.97 3.04 15.27
C ASP A 108 1.42 3.96 14.11
N VAL A 109 2.65 4.46 14.18
CA VAL A 109 3.28 5.19 13.08
C VAL A 109 3.58 4.25 11.90
N ALA A 110 3.96 3.00 12.17
CA ALA A 110 4.23 2.01 11.12
C ALA A 110 2.97 1.62 10.35
N THR A 111 1.84 1.45 11.04
CA THR A 111 0.57 1.11 10.39
C THR A 111 0.10 2.23 9.48
N LEU A 112 0.21 3.50 9.90
CA LEU A 112 -0.07 4.65 9.05
C LEU A 112 0.84 4.72 7.81
N GLU A 113 2.14 4.44 7.96
CA GLU A 113 3.06 4.45 6.81
C GLU A 113 2.73 3.36 5.79
N ILE A 114 2.41 2.15 6.26
CA ILE A 114 2.07 1.01 5.39
C ILE A 114 0.72 1.27 4.70
N ALA A 115 -0.30 1.68 5.45
CA ALA A 115 -1.61 2.01 4.91
C ALA A 115 -1.52 3.18 3.92
N GLY A 116 -0.75 4.22 4.28
CA GLY A 116 -0.52 5.38 3.43
C GLY A 116 0.14 5.01 2.10
N ALA A 117 1.16 4.16 2.15
CA ALA A 117 1.84 3.68 0.95
C ALA A 117 0.92 2.84 0.06
N ALA A 118 0.13 1.93 0.64
CA ALA A 118 -0.81 1.10 -0.10
C ALA A 118 -1.86 1.94 -0.83
N LEU A 119 -2.47 2.90 -0.14
CA LEU A 119 -3.49 3.80 -0.71
C LEU A 119 -2.91 4.69 -1.82
N MET A 120 -1.66 5.13 -1.66
CA MET A 120 -0.99 6.00 -2.62
C MET A 120 -0.70 5.32 -3.95
N VAL A 121 -0.47 4.01 -3.96
CA VAL A 121 -0.15 3.25 -5.19
C VAL A 121 -1.33 2.45 -5.74
N ALA A 122 -2.41 2.29 -4.96
CA ALA A 122 -3.55 1.46 -5.32
C ALA A 122 -4.21 1.85 -6.65
N ALA A 123 -4.61 3.12 -6.81
CA ALA A 123 -5.32 3.58 -8.00
C ALA A 123 -4.50 3.41 -9.29
N ALA A 124 -3.21 3.74 -9.24
CA ALA A 124 -2.30 3.56 -10.37
C ALA A 124 -2.06 2.07 -10.68
N THR A 125 -1.99 1.22 -9.65
CA THR A 125 -1.86 -0.24 -9.81
C THR A 125 -3.07 -0.82 -10.55
N VAL A 126 -4.28 -0.46 -10.13
CA VAL A 126 -5.52 -0.92 -10.76
C VAL A 126 -5.60 -0.44 -12.21
N GLN A 127 -5.29 0.83 -12.48
CA GLN A 127 -5.29 1.34 -13.87
C GLN A 127 -4.26 0.65 -14.76
N THR A 128 -3.12 0.28 -14.21
CA THR A 128 -2.14 -0.52 -14.96
C THR A 128 -2.73 -1.88 -15.35
N MET A 129 -3.45 -2.55 -14.42
CA MET A 129 -4.13 -3.83 -14.70
C MET A 129 -5.24 -3.67 -15.75
N LEU A 130 -5.98 -2.55 -15.69
CA LEU A 130 -7.01 -2.19 -16.66
C LEU A 130 -6.44 -1.84 -18.05
N GLY A 131 -5.12 -1.63 -18.15
CA GLY A 131 -4.40 -1.74 -19.42
C GLY A 131 -3.55 -0.59 -19.84
N ASP A 132 -3.55 0.49 -19.06
CA ASP A 132 -2.73 1.63 -19.37
C ASP A 132 -1.39 1.51 -18.62
N LEU A 133 -0.38 1.04 -19.35
CA LEU A 133 0.96 0.83 -18.80
C LEU A 133 1.62 2.12 -18.31
N ALA A 134 1.15 3.30 -18.73
CA ALA A 134 1.68 4.57 -18.23
C ALA A 134 1.55 4.67 -16.70
N TYR A 135 0.50 4.08 -16.12
CA TYR A 135 0.30 4.08 -14.67
C TYR A 135 1.31 3.22 -13.91
N SER A 136 1.96 2.25 -14.55
CA SER A 136 3.08 1.52 -13.94
C SER A 136 4.27 2.44 -13.67
N LEU A 137 4.46 3.47 -14.51
CA LEU A 137 5.50 4.48 -14.31
C LEU A 137 5.18 5.37 -13.12
N LEU A 138 3.90 5.62 -12.84
CA LEU A 138 3.47 6.34 -11.63
C LEU A 138 3.69 5.50 -10.37
N VAL A 139 3.41 4.19 -10.40
CA VAL A 139 3.77 3.28 -9.29
C VAL A 139 5.28 3.26 -9.09
N LEU A 140 6.06 3.19 -10.17
CA LEU A 140 7.52 3.22 -10.12
C LEU A 140 8.04 4.54 -9.52
N ALA A 141 7.50 5.67 -9.97
CA ALA A 141 7.85 7.00 -9.48
C ALA A 141 7.53 7.14 -7.98
N ALA A 142 6.37 6.64 -7.53
CA ALA A 142 6.03 6.59 -6.11
C ALA A 142 7.04 5.75 -5.32
N GLY A 143 7.41 4.57 -5.83
CA GLY A 143 8.44 3.71 -5.24
C GLY A 143 9.79 4.40 -5.10
N ILE A 144 10.26 5.09 -6.14
CA ILE A 144 11.47 5.92 -6.10
C ILE A 144 11.33 7.03 -5.06
N GLY A 145 10.18 7.70 -5.01
CA GLY A 145 9.86 8.71 -4.00
C GLY A 145 10.01 8.18 -2.57
N PHE A 146 9.52 6.97 -2.28
CA PHE A 146 9.73 6.31 -0.98
C PHE A 146 11.20 6.01 -0.69
N VAL A 147 11.97 5.55 -1.68
CA VAL A 147 13.42 5.30 -1.52
C VAL A 147 14.16 6.59 -1.19
N VAL A 148 13.89 7.67 -1.93
CA VAL A 148 14.46 9.00 -1.68
C VAL A 148 14.08 9.49 -0.29
N TRP A 149 12.79 9.41 0.06
CA TRP A 149 12.29 9.84 1.36
C TRP A 149 12.87 9.00 2.52
N ALA A 150 13.04 7.70 2.32
CA ALA A 150 13.70 6.81 3.27
C ALA A 150 15.16 7.17 3.48
N THR A 151 15.85 7.56 2.42
CA THR A 151 17.27 7.94 2.46
C THR A 151 17.46 9.28 3.18
N ILE A 152 16.60 10.25 2.90
CA ILE A 152 16.60 11.56 3.59
C ILE A 152 16.25 11.39 5.07
N GLY A 153 15.19 10.64 5.36
CA GLY A 153 14.71 10.41 6.73
C GLY A 153 15.48 9.34 7.50
N ARG A 154 16.42 8.64 6.85
CA ARG A 154 17.11 7.45 7.36
C ARG A 154 16.16 6.46 8.03
N VAL A 155 15.08 6.07 7.34
CA VAL A 155 14.07 5.13 7.86
C VAL A 155 14.11 3.83 7.07
N ARG A 156 14.63 2.76 7.69
CA ARG A 156 14.82 1.46 7.02
C ARG A 156 13.51 0.87 6.50
N ARG A 157 12.41 1.05 7.23
CA ARG A 157 11.08 0.57 6.81
C ARG A 157 10.59 1.24 5.52
N ARG A 158 10.78 2.56 5.38
CA ARG A 158 10.37 3.30 4.17
C ARG A 158 11.15 2.85 2.95
N LEU A 159 12.42 2.47 3.13
CA LEU A 159 13.24 1.91 2.07
C LEU A 159 12.66 0.56 1.61
N ALA A 160 12.28 -0.31 2.55
CA ALA A 160 11.64 -1.59 2.24
C ALA A 160 10.31 -1.40 1.48
N ILE A 161 9.47 -0.45 1.92
CA ILE A 161 8.23 -0.08 1.21
C ILE A 161 8.56 0.36 -0.23
N GLY A 162 9.50 1.28 -0.41
CA GLY A 162 9.90 1.77 -1.74
C GLY A 162 10.40 0.66 -2.66
N VAL A 163 11.24 -0.24 -2.15
CA VAL A 163 11.72 -1.41 -2.92
C VAL A 163 10.56 -2.31 -3.33
N VAL A 164 9.65 -2.63 -2.41
CA VAL A 164 8.47 -3.47 -2.71
C VAL A 164 7.59 -2.82 -3.77
N VAL A 165 7.37 -1.50 -3.69
CA VAL A 165 6.59 -0.75 -4.68
C VAL A 165 7.27 -0.73 -6.06
N ILE A 166 8.59 -0.58 -6.11
CA ILE A 166 9.37 -0.66 -7.36
C ILE A 166 9.24 -2.06 -7.99
N LEU A 167 9.40 -3.12 -7.18
CA LEU A 167 9.23 -4.50 -7.65
C LEU A 167 7.82 -4.75 -8.16
N LEU A 168 6.80 -4.22 -7.49
CA LEU A 168 5.41 -4.25 -7.95
C LEU A 168 5.26 -3.55 -9.31
N ALA A 169 5.80 -2.35 -9.47
CA ALA A 169 5.75 -1.62 -10.74
C ALA A 169 6.39 -2.41 -11.89
N VAL A 170 7.57 -3.00 -11.65
CA VAL A 170 8.25 -3.85 -12.64
C VAL A 170 7.43 -5.10 -12.97
N ALA A 171 6.85 -5.74 -11.95
CA ALA A 171 5.98 -6.90 -12.14
C ALA A 171 4.75 -6.56 -12.98
N LEU A 172 4.14 -5.39 -12.78
CA LEU A 172 3.01 -4.91 -13.59
C LEU A 172 3.44 -4.60 -15.03
N LEU A 173 4.55 -3.88 -15.20
CA LEU A 173 5.08 -3.49 -16.51
C LEU A 173 5.36 -4.71 -17.39
N LEU A 174 5.84 -5.82 -16.81
CA LEU A 174 6.13 -7.06 -17.53
C LEU A 174 4.93 -8.01 -17.60
N GLY A 175 4.18 -8.12 -16.50
CA GLY A 175 3.10 -9.09 -16.33
C GLY A 175 1.83 -8.75 -17.11
N VAL A 176 1.40 -7.48 -17.08
CA VAL A 176 0.17 -7.04 -17.77
C VAL A 176 0.21 -7.29 -19.29
N PRO A 177 1.25 -6.87 -20.04
CA PRO A 177 1.30 -7.14 -21.47
C PRO A 177 1.42 -8.64 -21.77
N LEU A 178 2.14 -9.40 -20.93
CA LEU A 178 2.26 -10.86 -21.09
C LEU A 178 0.90 -11.57 -20.94
N VAL A 179 0.11 -11.20 -19.93
CA VAL A 179 -1.24 -11.75 -19.72
C VAL A 179 -2.19 -11.35 -20.85
N ARG A 180 -2.08 -10.13 -21.38
CA ARG A 180 -2.90 -9.67 -22.52
C ARG A 180 -2.54 -10.32 -23.85
N ALA A 181 -1.32 -10.85 -23.98
CA ALA A 181 -0.94 -11.67 -25.12
C ALA A 181 -1.52 -13.10 -25.05
N VAL A 182 -2.06 -13.53 -23.90
CA VAL A 182 -2.67 -14.87 -23.72
C VAL A 182 -4.00 -15.05 -24.48
N PRO A 183 -4.98 -14.11 -24.46
CA PRO A 183 -6.26 -14.31 -25.16
C PRO A 183 -6.15 -14.41 -26.69
N THR A 184 -5.06 -13.95 -27.32
CA THR A 184 -4.81 -14.16 -28.76
C THR A 184 -4.13 -15.52 -29.05
N MET A 185 -3.64 -16.20 -28.02
CA MET A 185 -2.96 -17.49 -28.10
C MET A 185 -3.98 -18.61 -27.82
N SER A 186 -4.50 -19.27 -28.86
CA SER A 186 -5.31 -20.48 -28.69
C SER A 186 -4.43 -21.74 -28.72
N GLY A 187 -4.77 -22.75 -27.91
CA GLY A 187 -4.09 -24.05 -27.92
C GLY A 187 -2.84 -24.15 -27.03
N PRO A 188 -1.77 -24.88 -27.45
CA PRO A 188 -0.58 -25.16 -26.63
C PRO A 188 0.12 -23.91 -26.08
N ALA A 189 0.04 -22.78 -26.77
CA ALA A 189 0.68 -21.52 -26.38
C ALA A 189 0.07 -20.90 -25.11
N LEU A 190 -1.22 -21.15 -24.83
CA LEU A 190 -1.89 -20.76 -23.58
C LEU A 190 -1.36 -21.59 -22.40
N TRP A 191 -1.21 -22.90 -22.60
CA TRP A 191 -0.63 -23.80 -21.61
C TRP A 191 0.85 -23.49 -21.35
N VAL A 192 1.61 -23.08 -22.37
CA VAL A 192 2.99 -22.62 -22.22
C VAL A 192 3.06 -21.29 -21.46
N THR A 193 2.16 -20.33 -21.70
CA THR A 193 2.14 -19.07 -20.93
C THR A 193 1.73 -19.30 -19.48
N VAL A 194 0.72 -20.13 -19.21
CA VAL A 194 0.36 -20.56 -17.86
C VAL A 194 1.52 -21.30 -17.19
N ALA A 195 2.21 -22.18 -17.92
CA ALA A 195 3.40 -22.88 -17.42
C ALA A 195 4.57 -21.91 -17.18
N VAL A 196 4.76 -20.87 -18.00
CA VAL A 196 5.81 -19.85 -17.82
C VAL A 196 5.48 -18.93 -16.64
N ILE A 197 4.22 -18.53 -16.46
CA ILE A 197 3.77 -17.78 -15.29
C ILE A 197 3.90 -18.64 -14.03
N GLY A 198 3.45 -19.89 -14.09
CA GLY A 198 3.62 -20.87 -13.02
C GLY A 198 5.10 -21.12 -12.71
N LEU A 199 5.96 -21.22 -13.74
CA LEU A 199 7.40 -21.35 -13.60
C LEU A 199 8.02 -20.09 -13.01
N LEU A 200 7.57 -18.89 -13.40
CA LEU A 200 8.03 -17.63 -12.81
C LEU A 200 7.63 -17.53 -11.34
N VAL A 201 6.41 -17.91 -10.98
CA VAL A 201 5.93 -17.98 -9.59
C VAL A 201 6.71 -19.02 -8.81
N ILE A 202 6.93 -20.21 -9.38
CA ILE A 202 7.72 -21.27 -8.78
C ILE A 202 9.19 -20.85 -8.66
N VAL A 203 9.77 -20.14 -9.63
CA VAL A 203 11.13 -19.60 -9.58
C VAL A 203 11.23 -18.47 -8.57
N LEU A 204 10.21 -17.61 -8.42
CA LEU A 204 10.14 -16.65 -7.33
C LEU A 204 10.06 -17.35 -5.97
N ALA A 205 9.20 -18.35 -5.83
CA ALA A 205 9.05 -19.13 -4.60
C ALA A 205 10.32 -19.95 -4.28
N THR A 206 10.92 -20.62 -5.26
CA THR A 206 12.16 -21.39 -5.10
C THR A 206 13.39 -20.52 -5.01
N SER A 207 13.41 -19.31 -5.56
CA SER A 207 14.48 -18.34 -5.31
C SER A 207 14.37 -17.74 -3.91
N LEU A 208 13.19 -17.72 -3.29
CA LEU A 208 13.03 -17.45 -1.86
C LEU A 208 13.52 -18.65 -1.01
N GLU A 209 13.24 -19.88 -1.45
CA GLU A 209 13.62 -21.13 -0.76
C GLU A 209 15.14 -21.43 -0.85
N GLN A 210 15.72 -21.39 -2.06
CA GLN A 210 17.16 -21.58 -2.33
C GLN A 210 17.98 -20.32 -2.04
N GLY A 211 17.34 -19.15 -2.13
CA GLY A 211 17.97 -17.87 -1.83
C GLY A 211 18.06 -17.59 -0.34
N ARG A 212 17.68 -18.49 0.57
CA ARG A 212 17.79 -18.24 2.02
C ARG A 212 19.17 -17.72 2.45
N ARG A 213 20.25 -18.28 1.88
CA ARG A 213 21.63 -17.77 2.06
C ARG A 213 21.91 -16.43 1.35
N ARG A 214 21.29 -16.16 0.20
CA ARG A 214 21.36 -14.85 -0.49
C ARG A 214 20.53 -13.79 0.21
N VAL A 215 19.39 -14.14 0.79
CA VAL A 215 18.49 -13.31 1.58
C VAL A 215 19.16 -12.99 2.92
N GLU A 216 19.87 -13.95 3.53
CA GLU A 216 20.72 -13.68 4.68
C GLU A 216 21.84 -12.69 4.35
N ARG A 217 22.55 -12.90 3.23
CA ARG A 217 23.61 -11.97 2.76
C ARG A 217 23.07 -10.61 2.35
N LEU A 218 21.95 -10.55 1.63
CA LEU A 218 21.26 -9.31 1.29
C LEU A 218 20.74 -8.64 2.55
N GLY A 219 20.24 -9.40 3.52
CA GLY A 219 19.81 -8.89 4.81
C GLY A 219 20.97 -8.38 5.66
N GLN A 220 22.17 -8.97 5.56
CA GLN A 220 23.41 -8.46 6.16
C GLN A 220 23.88 -7.19 5.45
N ALA A 221 24.03 -7.22 4.13
CA ALA A 221 24.41 -6.05 3.33
C ALA A 221 23.42 -4.88 3.50
N TRP A 222 22.12 -5.17 3.57
CA TRP A 222 21.09 -4.16 3.84
C TRP A 222 21.25 -3.61 5.27
N ARG A 223 21.49 -4.46 6.27
CA ARG A 223 21.78 -4.00 7.65
C ARG A 223 23.03 -3.12 7.72
N GLU A 224 24.06 -3.45 6.95
CA GLU A 224 25.29 -2.65 6.86
C GLU A 224 25.05 -1.32 6.14
N MET A 225 24.36 -1.33 4.99
CA MET A 225 24.03 -0.10 4.22
C MET A 225 23.08 0.83 4.99
N THR A 226 22.21 0.28 5.82
CA THR A 226 21.29 1.04 6.67
C THR A 226 21.75 1.10 8.13
N ALA A 227 23.05 0.87 8.37
CA ALA A 227 23.62 1.00 9.71
C ALA A 227 23.50 2.46 10.19
N GLY A 228 22.91 2.66 11.37
CA GLY A 228 22.63 3.99 11.92
C GLY A 228 21.44 4.72 11.28
N TRP A 229 20.57 3.99 10.57
CA TRP A 229 19.25 4.47 10.16
C TRP A 229 18.22 4.05 11.21
N GLU A 230 17.40 5.03 11.62
CA GLU A 230 16.63 5.04 12.87
C GLU A 230 17.48 4.89 14.14
#